data_AF-A0A6G3XQA4-F1
#
_entry.id   AF-A0A6G3XQA4-F1
#
_cell.length_a   1.000
_cell.length_b   1.000
_cell.length_c   1.000
_cell.angle_alpha   90.00
_cell.angle_beta   90.00
_cell.angle_gamma   90.00
#
_symmetry.space_group_name_H-M   'P 1'
#
loop_
_entity.id
_entity.type
_entity.pdbx_description
1 polymer ?
#
loop_
_entity_poly.entity_id
_entity_poly.type
_entity_poly.pdbx_seq_one_letter_code
_entity_poly.pdbx_strand_id
1 'polypeptide(L)'
;GAGWIGLEVAAAARGYGAEVTVVEAEPTPLHQVIGPELGQIFTELHSAHGVRFHFGARLTEITGQDGMVLAARTDDGEEHPAHDVLAAIGAAPRSALAEAAGLEMADRAHGGGIAVD
;
A
#
# COMPACT_ATOMS: atom_id res chain seq x y z
N GLY A 1 1.19 -1.45 1.61
CA GLY A 1 1.20 -1.44 0.14
C GLY A 1 2.52 -0.87 -0.32
N ALA A 2 3.22 -1.59 -1.19
CA ALA A 2 4.51 -1.25 -1.76
C ALA A 2 4.38 -0.74 -3.21
N GLY A 3 3.34 0.07 -3.45
CA GLY A 3 3.21 0.91 -4.64
C GLY A 3 4.11 2.16 -4.58
N TRP A 4 4.05 3.01 -5.61
CA TRP A 4 4.86 4.24 -5.69
C TRP A 4 4.74 5.11 -4.43
N ILE A 5 3.51 5.46 -4.06
CA ILE A 5 3.24 6.28 -2.86
C ILE A 5 3.77 5.62 -1.59
N GLY A 6 3.57 4.30 -1.44
CA GLY A 6 4.05 3.57 -0.26
C GLY A 6 5.56 3.60 -0.13
N LEU A 7 6.28 3.40 -1.24
CA LEU A 7 7.74 3.44 -1.27
C LEU A 7 8.32 4.85 -1.08
N GLU A 8 7.71 5.87 -1.67
CA GLU A 8 8.13 7.27 -1.51
C GLU A 8 7.99 7.72 -0.06
N VAL A 9 6.84 7.42 0.57
CA VAL A 9 6.62 7.77 1.98
C VAL A 9 7.51 6.94 2.90
N ALA A 10 7.73 5.66 2.61
CA ALA A 10 8.67 4.83 3.37
C ALA A 10 10.09 5.43 3.36
N ALA A 11 10.59 5.81 2.18
CA ALA A 11 11.91 6.43 2.05
C ALA A 11 11.99 7.78 2.80
N ALA A 12 10.97 8.64 2.65
CA ALA A 12 10.90 9.91 3.37
C ALA A 12 10.86 9.72 4.89
N ALA A 13 10.03 8.82 5.39
CA ALA A 13 9.90 8.54 6.82
C ALA A 13 11.20 8.00 7.42
N ARG A 14 11.93 7.12 6.70
CA ARG A 14 13.29 6.72 7.07
C ARG A 14 14.25 7.91 7.13
N GLY A 15 14.15 8.85 6.18
CA GLY A 15 14.91 10.11 6.19
C GLY A 15 14.64 11.00 7.41
N TYR A 16 13.45 10.90 8.01
CA TYR A 16 13.09 11.57 9.26
C TYR A 16 13.34 10.74 10.53
N GLY A 17 13.97 9.56 10.41
CA GLY A 17 14.34 8.71 11.53
C GLY A 17 13.25 7.76 12.03
N ALA A 18 12.10 7.66 11.35
CA ALA A 18 11.05 6.71 11.72
C ALA A 18 11.49 5.26 11.43
N GLU A 19 11.02 4.32 12.23
CA GLU A 19 11.03 2.90 11.83
C GLU A 19 9.89 2.61 10.87
N VAL A 20 10.16 1.87 9.80
CA VAL A 20 9.19 1.61 8.74
C VAL A 20 9.13 0.12 8.44
N THR A 21 7.93 -0.45 8.52
CA THR A 21 7.59 -1.74 7.94
C THR A 21 6.57 -1.53 6.82
N VAL A 22 6.83 -2.07 5.63
CA VAL A 22 5.91 -2.07 4.51
C VAL A 22 5.34 -3.47 4.34
N VAL A 23 4.03 -3.61 4.54
CA VAL A 23 3.28 -4.84 4.27
C VAL A 23 2.78 -4.82 2.82
N GLU A 24 2.99 -5.89 2.06
CA GLU A 24 2.57 -6.01 0.66
C GLU A 24 2.12 -7.45 0.36
N ALA A 25 1.03 -7.59 -0.40
CA ALA A 25 0.49 -8.89 -0.77
C ALA A 25 1.31 -9.55 -1.89
N GLU A 26 1.90 -8.73 -2.76
CA GLU A 26 2.78 -9.20 -3.83
C GLU A 26 4.17 -9.62 -3.31
N PRO A 27 4.91 -10.49 -4.04
CA PRO A 27 6.24 -10.95 -3.62
C PRO A 27 7.33 -9.87 -3.63
N THR A 28 7.11 -8.77 -4.35
CA THR A 28 8.06 -7.65 -4.50
C THR A 28 7.29 -6.32 -4.57
N PRO A 29 7.94 -5.18 -4.26
CA PRO A 29 7.32 -3.88 -4.46
C PRO A 29 7.11 -3.62 -5.96
N LEU A 30 6.12 -2.78 -6.28
CA LEU A 30 5.81 -2.39 -7.65
C LEU A 30 5.60 -3.59 -8.61
N HIS A 31 5.25 -4.77 -8.10
CA HIS A 31 5.24 -6.04 -8.84
C HIS A 31 4.44 -5.94 -10.15
N GLN A 32 3.21 -5.44 -10.05
CA GLN A 32 2.29 -5.30 -11.18
C GLN A 32 2.66 -4.13 -12.14
N VAL A 33 3.60 -3.27 -11.76
CA VAL A 33 3.96 -2.06 -12.52
C VAL A 33 5.27 -2.25 -13.28
N ILE A 34 6.31 -2.78 -12.62
CA ILE A 34 7.67 -2.88 -13.18
C ILE A 34 8.24 -4.31 -13.17
N GLY A 35 7.48 -5.29 -12.66
CA GLY A 35 7.88 -6.69 -12.60
C GLY A 35 8.80 -7.04 -11.42
N PRO A 36 9.02 -8.34 -11.19
CA PRO A 36 9.76 -8.84 -10.03
C PRO A 36 11.25 -8.48 -10.05
N GLU A 37 11.91 -8.44 -11.22
CA GLU A 37 13.35 -8.17 -11.32
C GLU A 37 13.68 -6.75 -10.87
N LEU A 38 12.93 -5.75 -11.36
CA LEU A 38 13.11 -4.37 -10.90
C LEU A 38 12.55 -4.18 -9.50
N GLY A 39 11.46 -4.86 -9.15
CA GLY A 39 10.93 -4.88 -7.78
C GLY A 39 11.99 -5.30 -6.75
N GLN A 40 12.80 -6.31 -7.06
CA GLN A 40 13.89 -6.76 -6.19
C GLN A 40 14.96 -5.68 -5.97
N ILE A 41 15.31 -4.91 -7.02
CA ILE A 41 16.23 -3.78 -6.88
C ILE A 41 15.68 -2.74 -5.90
N PHE A 42 14.36 -2.45 -5.97
CA PHE A 42 13.71 -1.55 -5.02
C PHE A 42 13.65 -2.12 -3.60
N THR A 43 13.41 -3.42 -3.46
CA THR A 43 13.49 -4.11 -2.15
C THR A 43 14.86 -3.90 -1.53
N GLU A 44 15.94 -4.18 -2.27
CA GLU A 44 17.31 -4.06 -1.81
C GLU A 44 17.67 -2.62 -1.47
N LEU A 45 17.31 -1.68 -2.34
CA LEU A 45 17.55 -0.25 -2.12
C LEU A 45 16.88 0.24 -0.84
N HIS A 46 15.58 -0.02 -0.65
CA HIS A 46 14.84 0.44 0.52
C HIS A 46 15.29 -0.28 1.80
N SER A 47 15.60 -1.57 1.71
CA SER A 47 16.13 -2.35 2.83
C SER A 47 17.50 -1.84 3.27
N ALA A 48 18.37 -1.45 2.34
CA ALA A 48 19.66 -0.80 2.65
C ALA A 48 19.49 0.54 3.38
N HIS A 49 18.34 1.21 3.21
CA HIS A 49 17.96 2.42 3.95
C HIS A 49 17.12 2.12 5.21
N GLY A 50 17.00 0.85 5.60
CA GLY A 50 16.38 0.40 6.84
C GLY A 50 14.86 0.28 6.81
N VAL A 51 14.24 0.23 5.63
CA VAL A 51 12.83 -0.21 5.50
C VAL A 51 12.78 -1.72 5.69
N ARG A 52 11.84 -2.20 6.52
CA ARG A 52 11.51 -3.64 6.61
C ARG A 52 10.35 -3.94 5.66
N PHE A 53 10.41 -5.06 4.97
CA PHE A 53 9.30 -5.53 4.14
C PHE A 53 8.69 -6.80 4.72
N HIS A 54 7.37 -6.87 4.64
CA HIS A 54 6.59 -8.07 4.91
C HIS A 54 5.74 -8.40 3.68
N PHE A 55 6.30 -9.24 2.81
CA PHE A 55 5.68 -9.62 1.53
C PHE A 55 4.77 -10.84 1.67
N GLY A 56 3.87 -11.02 0.70
CA GLY A 56 2.94 -12.15 0.69
C GLY A 56 1.83 -12.06 1.76
N ALA A 57 1.66 -10.90 2.38
CA ALA A 57 0.77 -10.71 3.51
C ALA A 57 -0.16 -9.50 3.30
N ARG A 58 -1.37 -9.57 3.87
CA ARG A 58 -2.35 -8.49 3.87
C ARG A 58 -2.62 -8.04 5.28
N LEU A 59 -2.65 -6.72 5.48
CA LEU A 59 -3.12 -6.14 6.74
C LEU A 59 -4.61 -6.47 6.92
N THR A 60 -4.97 -7.03 8.06
CA THR A 60 -6.33 -7.45 8.41
C THR A 60 -6.95 -6.60 9.51
N GLU A 61 -6.12 -6.03 10.39
CA GLU A 61 -6.59 -5.29 11.56
C GLU A 61 -5.58 -4.20 11.95
N ILE A 62 -6.10 -3.05 12.40
CA ILE A 62 -5.33 -2.02 13.10
C ILE A 62 -5.82 -2.04 14.55
N THR A 63 -4.94 -2.42 15.47
CA THR A 63 -5.24 -2.44 16.90
C THR A 63 -4.84 -1.11 17.52
N GLY A 64 -5.65 -0.66 18.47
CA GLY A 64 -5.44 0.62 19.13
C GLY A 64 -6.13 0.70 20.47
N GLN A 65 -5.68 1.63 21.29
CA GLN A 65 -6.24 1.93 22.60
C GLN A 65 -6.31 3.44 22.77
N ASP A 66 -7.40 3.94 23.37
CA ASP A 66 -7.60 5.37 23.66
C ASP A 66 -7.44 6.28 22.43
N GLY A 67 -7.83 5.78 21.25
CA GLY A 67 -7.75 6.51 19.98
C GLY A 67 -6.36 6.51 19.32
N MET A 68 -5.37 5.82 19.91
CA MET A 68 -4.01 5.70 19.39
C MET A 68 -3.77 4.33 18.78
N VAL A 69 -3.02 4.27 17.68
CA VAL A 69 -2.58 2.99 17.08
C VAL A 69 -1.52 2.36 17.97
N LEU A 70 -1.60 1.03 18.13
CA LEU A 70 -0.60 0.22 18.83
C LEU A 70 0.09 -0.76 17.88
N ALA A 71 -0.66 -1.40 16.99
CA ALA A 71 -0.11 -2.33 16.02
C ALA A 71 -1.02 -2.51 14.79
N ALA A 72 -0.45 -3.14 13.77
CA ALA A 72 -1.18 -3.71 12.64
C ALA A 72 -1.00 -5.22 12.62
N ARG A 73 -2.07 -5.96 12.34
CA ARG A 73 -2.02 -7.43 12.19
C ARG A 73 -2.20 -7.83 10.75
N THR A 74 -1.56 -8.93 10.37
CA THR A 74 -1.62 -9.50 9.02
C THR A 74 -2.36 -10.83 8.99
N ASP A 75 -2.74 -11.27 7.79
CA ASP A 75 -3.51 -12.49 7.55
C ASP A 75 -2.75 -13.79 7.85
N ASP A 76 -1.42 -13.73 7.91
CA ASP A 76 -0.55 -14.80 8.41
C ASP A 76 -0.44 -14.82 9.95
N GLY A 77 -1.09 -13.88 10.64
CA GLY A 77 -1.15 -13.81 12.09
C GLY A 77 -0.03 -13.01 12.74
N GLU A 78 0.92 -12.46 11.97
CA GLU A 78 1.94 -11.56 12.52
C GLU A 78 1.35 -10.24 13.02
N GLU A 79 2.05 -9.63 13.97
CA GLU A 79 1.74 -8.33 14.52
C GLU A 79 2.95 -7.40 14.34
N HIS A 80 2.69 -6.21 13.80
CA HIS A 80 3.69 -5.17 13.59
C HIS A 80 3.37 -3.97 14.46
N PRO A 81 4.12 -3.75 15.56
CA PRO A 81 3.97 -2.56 16.39
C PRO A 81 4.17 -1.28 15.59
N ALA A 82 3.24 -0.32 15.74
CA ALA A 82 3.27 0.94 15.02
C ALA A 82 2.47 2.01 15.78
N HIS A 83 2.90 3.27 15.67
CA HIS A 83 2.16 4.42 16.19
C HIS A 83 1.31 5.11 15.12
N ASP A 84 1.65 4.88 13.84
CA ASP A 84 0.98 5.44 12.67
C ASP A 84 0.87 4.36 11.58
N VAL A 85 -0.24 4.38 10.83
CA VAL A 85 -0.46 3.47 9.70
C VAL A 85 -0.82 4.28 8.45
N LEU A 86 -0.07 4.07 7.38
CA LEU A 86 -0.35 4.63 6.06
C LEU A 86 -0.98 3.56 5.14
N ALA A 87 -2.21 3.80 4.73
CA ALA A 87 -2.90 2.95 3.76
C ALA A 87 -2.60 3.38 2.31
N ALA A 88 -1.42 3.01 1.79
CA ALA A 88 -1.06 3.20 0.38
C ALA A 88 -1.44 1.96 -0.47
N ILE A 89 -2.74 1.71 -0.63
CA ILE A 89 -3.30 0.46 -1.21
C ILE A 89 -4.09 0.69 -2.52
N GLY A 90 -3.80 1.79 -3.21
CA GLY A 90 -4.48 2.17 -4.45
C GLY A 90 -5.45 3.34 -4.25
N ALA A 91 -6.09 3.73 -5.36
CA ALA A 91 -7.06 4.80 -5.40
C ALA A 91 -8.30 4.34 -6.17
N ALA A 92 -9.46 4.91 -5.84
CA ALA A 92 -10.70 4.68 -6.56
C ALA A 92 -11.12 5.98 -7.28
N PRO A 93 -11.59 5.89 -8.55
CA PRO A 93 -12.19 7.04 -9.22
C PRO A 93 -13.34 7.64 -8.41
N ARG A 94 -13.45 8.97 -8.38
CA ARG A 94 -14.60 9.65 -7.78
C ARG A 94 -15.76 9.71 -8.79
N SER A 95 -16.45 8.58 -8.96
CA SER A 95 -17.48 8.39 -10.00
C SER A 95 -18.93 8.63 -9.56
N ALA A 96 -19.19 8.92 -8.29
CA ALA A 96 -20.55 8.97 -7.73
C ALA A 96 -21.52 9.90 -8.51
N LEU A 97 -21.04 11.04 -9.01
CA LEU A 97 -21.87 11.96 -9.81
C LEU A 97 -22.26 11.34 -11.16
N ALA A 98 -21.32 10.68 -11.83
CA ALA A 98 -21.56 10.07 -13.13
C ALA A 98 -22.49 8.86 -13.02
N GLU A 99 -22.30 8.04 -11.98
CA GLU A 99 -23.19 6.92 -11.65
C GLU A 99 -24.62 7.43 -11.38
N ALA A 100 -24.77 8.47 -10.57
CA ALA A 100 -26.07 9.09 -10.29
C ALA A 100 -26.73 9.71 -11.53
N ALA A 101 -25.93 10.15 -12.51
CA ALA A 101 -26.40 10.67 -13.79
C ALA A 101 -26.70 9.58 -14.83
N GLY A 102 -26.45 8.30 -14.52
CA GLY A 102 -26.65 7.18 -15.45
C GLY A 102 -25.65 7.13 -16.60
N LEU A 103 -24.45 7.71 -16.42
CA LEU A 103 -23.37 7.61 -17.39
C LEU A 103 -22.78 6.21 -17.43
N GLU A 104 -22.24 5.83 -18.58
CA GLU A 104 -21.53 4.57 -18.75
C GLU A 104 -20.25 4.55 -17.91
N MET A 105 -19.96 3.39 -17.33
CA MET A 105 -18.84 3.18 -16.42
C MET A 105 -17.87 2.16 -17.01
N ALA A 106 -16.57 2.45 -16.94
CA ALA A 106 -15.55 1.50 -17.31
C ALA A 106 -15.50 0.33 -16.32
N ASP A 107 -15.14 -0.87 -16.81
CA ASP A 107 -14.99 -2.05 -15.97
C ASP A 107 -13.89 -1.82 -14.92
N ARG A 108 -14.15 -2.25 -13.68
CA ARG A 108 -13.17 -2.22 -12.58
C ARG A 108 -11.93 -3.06 -12.87
N ALA A 109 -12.03 -4.10 -13.71
CA ALA A 109 -10.89 -4.85 -14.20
C ALA A 109 -9.87 -3.98 -14.95
N HIS A 110 -10.31 -2.84 -15.50
CA HIS A 110 -9.47 -1.85 -16.19
C HIS A 110 -9.25 -0.57 -15.37
N GLY A 111 -9.45 -0.62 -14.05
CA GLY A 111 -9.31 0.54 -13.14
C GLY A 111 -10.60 1.29 -12.83
N GLY A 112 -11.69 1.01 -13.57
CA GLY A 112 -13.00 1.61 -13.37
C GLY A 112 -13.06 3.11 -13.73
N GLY A 113 -14.13 3.77 -13.29
CA GLY A 113 -14.36 5.19 -13.56
C GLY A 113 -15.35 5.45 -14.70
N ILE A 114 -15.42 6.68 -15.16
CA ILE A 114 -16.37 7.12 -16.19
C ILE A 114 -15.87 6.62 -17.55
N ALA A 115 -16.70 5.92 -18.32
CA ALA A 115 -16.36 5.53 -19.68
C ALA A 115 -16.30 6.76 -20.58
N VAL A 116 -15.24 6.86 -21.38
CA VAL A 116 -15.00 7.92 -22.37
C VAL A 116 -14.51 7.28 -23.68
N ASP A 117 -14.64 8.01 -24.78
CA ASP A 117 -14.25 7.58 -26.12
C ASP A 117 -12.73 7.67 -26.39
#